data_AF-A0A8U0RNP6-F1
#
_entry.id   AF-A0A8U0RNP6-F1
#
_cell.length_a   1.000
_cell.length_b   1.000
_cell.length_c   1.000
_cell.angle_alpha   90.00
_cell.angle_beta   90.00
_cell.angle_gamma   90.00
#
_symmetry.space_group_name_H-M   'P 1'
#
loop_
_entity.id
_entity.type
_entity.pdbx_description
1 polymer ?
#
loop_
_entity_poly.entity_id
_entity_poly.type
_entity_poly.pdbx_seq_one_letter_code
_entity_poly.pdbx_strand_id
1 'polypeptide(L)'
;MEAEVDKLELMCCFLQAEPWVTSTSALVVILEETEYHTHPHSHLQKMLEYEIKTDHPVTAGKKNPVTLLKELSAIKSRYQTLHARFKSITTEQKETKNRICATVNKTMTMIQELQKQTDLELSPLSKEEQTAAEQLKSFMSDL
;
A
#
# COMPACT_ATOMS: atom_id res chain seq x y z
N MET A 1 -7.14 -10.28 23.36
CA MET A 1 -8.53 -10.42 23.82
C MET A 1 -8.96 -11.88 23.73
N GLU A 2 -8.78 -12.56 22.59
CA GLU A 2 -9.17 -13.98 22.44
C GLU A 2 -8.41 -14.93 23.39
N ALA A 3 -7.09 -14.76 23.58
CA ALA A 3 -6.31 -15.63 24.48
C ALA A 3 -6.68 -15.56 25.98
N GLU A 4 -7.40 -14.52 26.40
CA GLU A 4 -7.81 -14.30 27.80
C GLU A 4 -9.23 -14.84 28.04
N VAL A 5 -10.06 -14.82 26.99
CA VAL A 5 -11.34 -15.53 26.94
C VAL A 5 -11.12 -17.04 26.93
N ASP A 6 -10.14 -17.53 26.16
CA ASP A 6 -9.76 -18.96 26.14
C ASP A 6 -9.29 -19.45 27.52
N LYS A 7 -8.61 -18.60 28.30
CA LYS A 7 -8.13 -18.95 29.65
C LYS A 7 -9.26 -19.01 30.67
N LEU A 8 -10.24 -18.11 30.57
CA LEU A 8 -11.46 -18.13 31.38
C LEU A 8 -12.38 -19.29 31.01
N GLU A 9 -12.48 -19.62 29.72
CA GLU A 9 -13.26 -20.76 29.21
C GLU A 9 -12.62 -22.09 29.63
N LEU A 10 -11.28 -22.19 29.62
CA LEU A 10 -10.56 -23.35 30.14
C LEU A 10 -10.69 -23.49 31.67
N MET A 11 -10.70 -22.37 32.42
CA MET A 11 -10.99 -22.37 33.86
C MET A 11 -12.42 -22.82 34.16
N CYS A 12 -13.42 -22.34 33.40
CA CYS A 12 -14.81 -22.77 33.54
C CYS A 12 -15.00 -24.26 33.23
N CYS A 13 -14.33 -24.77 32.18
CA CYS A 13 -14.32 -26.20 31.86
C CYS A 13 -13.69 -27.04 32.98
N PHE A 14 -12.62 -26.55 33.62
CA PHE A 14 -11.96 -27.22 34.74
C PHE A 14 -12.85 -27.24 35.99
N LEU A 15 -13.60 -26.15 36.24
CA LEU A 15 -14.54 -26.04 37.36
C LEU A 15 -15.79 -26.92 37.19
N GLN A 16 -16.19 -27.24 35.95
CA GLN A 16 -17.35 -28.09 35.65
C GLN A 16 -17.02 -29.60 35.61
N ALA A 17 -15.74 -29.97 35.47
CA ALA A 17 -15.31 -31.36 35.31
C ALA A 17 -14.99 -32.10 36.63
N GLU A 18 -14.79 -31.40 37.75
CA GLU A 18 -14.43 -32.04 39.03
C GLU A 18 -15.54 -31.94 40.09
N PRO A 19 -16.01 -33.07 40.66
CA PRO A 19 -17.13 -33.10 41.60
C PRO A 19 -16.85 -32.48 42.99
N TRP A 20 -15.65 -31.91 43.21
CA TRP A 20 -15.21 -31.33 44.50
C TRP A 20 -15.26 -29.80 44.53
N VAL A 21 -15.56 -29.15 43.40
CA VAL A 21 -15.64 -27.68 43.25
C VAL A 21 -16.82 -27.05 44.01
N THR A 22 -17.66 -27.87 44.64
CA THR A 22 -18.71 -27.42 45.57
C THR A 22 -18.20 -27.10 46.97
N SER A 23 -16.91 -27.36 47.27
CA SER A 23 -16.32 -26.98 48.56
C SER A 23 -15.96 -25.50 48.56
N THR A 24 -16.55 -24.74 49.48
CA THR A 24 -16.28 -23.30 49.68
C THR A 24 -14.79 -23.02 49.82
N SER A 25 -13.99 -23.96 50.36
CA SER A 25 -12.54 -23.83 50.46
C SER A 25 -11.81 -23.85 49.11
N ALA A 26 -12.26 -24.64 48.12
CA ALA A 26 -11.61 -24.70 46.81
C ALA A 26 -11.84 -23.40 46.02
N LEU A 27 -13.05 -22.83 46.11
CA LEU A 27 -13.37 -21.54 45.51
C LEU A 27 -12.60 -20.39 46.15
N VAL A 28 -12.38 -20.42 47.47
CA VAL A 28 -11.57 -19.42 48.18
C VAL A 28 -10.12 -19.47 47.73
N VAL A 29 -9.52 -20.66 47.58
CA VAL A 29 -8.12 -20.79 47.12
C VAL A 29 -7.97 -20.27 45.69
N ILE A 30 -8.91 -20.59 44.80
CA ILE A 30 -8.85 -20.09 43.41
C ILE A 30 -9.04 -18.57 43.37
N LEU A 31 -9.98 -18.02 44.15
CA LEU A 31 -10.17 -16.57 44.25
C LEU A 31 -8.91 -15.89 44.78
N GLU A 32 -8.31 -16.43 45.84
CA GLU A 32 -7.09 -15.94 46.44
C GLU A 32 -5.90 -16.03 45.46
N GLU A 33 -5.72 -17.13 44.73
CA GLU A 33 -4.68 -17.27 43.68
C GLU A 33 -4.88 -16.28 42.52
N THR A 34 -6.13 -16.05 42.09
CA THR A 34 -6.42 -15.04 41.07
C THR A 34 -6.20 -13.61 41.58
N GLU A 35 -6.47 -13.35 42.85
CA GLU A 35 -6.19 -12.07 43.51
C GLU A 35 -4.68 -11.83 43.64
N TYR A 36 -3.91 -12.84 44.05
CA TYR A 36 -2.44 -12.80 44.09
C TYR A 36 -1.79 -12.61 42.71
N HIS A 37 -2.41 -13.09 41.63
CA HIS A 37 -1.89 -12.87 40.28
C HIS A 37 -2.29 -11.52 39.66
N THR A 38 -3.45 -10.97 40.03
CA THR A 38 -3.96 -9.69 39.50
C THR A 38 -3.41 -8.47 40.24
N HIS A 39 -3.12 -8.58 41.55
CA HIS A 39 -2.59 -7.48 42.36
C HIS A 39 -1.20 -6.96 41.89
N PRO A 40 -0.21 -7.84 41.61
CA PRO A 40 1.11 -7.42 41.14
C PRO A 40 1.06 -6.83 39.74
N HIS A 41 0.19 -7.35 38.87
CA HIS A 41 -0.01 -6.82 37.52
C HIS A 41 -0.57 -5.39 37.56
N SER A 42 -1.58 -5.17 38.40
CA SER A 42 -2.18 -3.84 38.63
C SER A 42 -1.19 -2.83 39.21
N HIS A 43 -0.37 -3.25 40.18
CA HIS A 43 0.68 -2.40 40.76
C HIS A 43 1.76 -2.01 39.74
N LEU A 44 2.23 -2.97 38.92
CA LEU A 44 3.19 -2.71 37.85
C LEU A 44 2.64 -1.73 36.80
N GLN A 45 1.38 -1.90 36.38
CA GLN A 45 0.72 -0.98 35.46
C GLN A 45 0.67 0.44 36.02
N LYS A 46 0.30 0.60 37.29
CA LYS A 46 0.22 1.91 37.96
C LYS A 46 1.59 2.58 38.07
N MET A 47 2.64 1.82 38.35
CA MET A 47 4.02 2.31 38.40
C MET A 47 4.49 2.79 37.02
N LEU A 48 4.26 1.99 35.97
CA LEU A 48 4.57 2.36 34.58
C LEU A 48 3.80 3.60 34.14
N GLU A 49 2.51 3.69 34.45
CA GLU A 49 1.69 4.85 34.09
C GLU A 49 2.15 6.12 34.81
N TYR A 50 2.56 6.00 36.08
CA TYR A 50 3.17 7.12 36.82
C TYR A 50 4.46 7.57 36.15
N GLU A 51 5.38 6.64 35.86
CA GLU A 51 6.69 6.94 35.29
C GLU A 51 6.58 7.59 33.89
N ILE A 52 5.70 7.06 33.02
CA ILE A 52 5.40 7.65 31.70
C ILE A 52 4.81 9.07 31.81
N LYS A 53 4.02 9.35 32.85
CA LYS A 53 3.41 10.68 33.08
C LYS A 53 4.39 11.67 33.69
N THR A 54 5.29 11.21 34.57
CA THR A 54 6.24 12.07 35.27
C THR A 54 7.54 12.30 34.52
N ASP A 55 7.90 11.41 33.59
CA ASP A 55 8.96 11.68 32.63
C ASP A 55 8.58 12.90 31.80
N HIS A 56 9.28 14.02 32.03
CA HIS A 56 9.29 15.15 31.13
C HIS A 56 9.73 14.63 29.76
N PRO A 57 9.08 14.98 28.63
CA PRO A 57 9.45 14.40 27.36
C PRO A 57 10.85 14.91 26.98
N VAL A 58 11.89 14.14 27.34
CA VAL A 58 13.25 14.24 26.78
C VAL A 58 13.20 14.05 25.25
N THR A 59 12.04 13.67 24.72
CA THR A 59 11.68 13.54 23.31
C THR A 59 10.79 14.70 22.81
N ALA A 60 11.08 15.96 23.14
CA ALA A 60 10.35 17.17 22.70
C ALA A 60 10.28 17.40 21.16
N GLY A 61 10.52 16.38 20.34
CA GLY A 61 10.39 16.42 18.87
C GLY A 61 10.08 15.09 18.19
N LYS A 62 9.88 13.98 18.92
CA LYS A 62 9.54 12.68 18.32
C LYS A 62 8.03 12.53 18.22
N LYS A 63 7.51 12.39 16.99
CA LYS A 63 6.11 12.10 16.72
C LYS A 63 5.67 10.81 17.41
N ASN A 64 4.43 10.78 17.88
CA ASN A 64 3.81 9.60 18.46
C ASN A 64 3.81 8.42 17.45
N PRO A 65 4.17 7.19 17.85
CA PRO A 65 4.19 6.04 16.94
C PRO A 65 2.86 5.78 16.21
N VAL A 66 1.72 6.01 16.88
CA VAL A 66 0.39 5.86 16.29
C VAL A 66 0.15 6.88 15.18
N THR A 67 0.63 8.12 15.33
CA THR A 67 0.50 9.13 14.28
C THR A 67 1.42 8.84 13.11
N LEU A 68 2.64 8.37 13.36
CA LEU A 68 3.58 7.92 12.31
C LEU A 68 2.99 6.78 11.47
N LEU A 69 2.35 5.79 12.09
CA LEU A 69 1.71 4.69 11.36
C LEU A 69 0.58 5.18 10.43
N LYS A 70 -0.22 6.16 10.89
CA LYS A 70 -1.25 6.80 10.07
C LYS A 70 -0.65 7.54 8.87
N GLU A 71 0.42 8.32 9.10
CA GLU A 71 1.13 9.04 8.04
C GLU A 71 1.72 8.08 6.99
N LEU A 72 2.38 7.00 7.43
CA LEU A 72 2.96 5.99 6.54
C LEU A 72 1.90 5.29 5.69
N SER A 73 0.75 4.96 6.28
CA SER A 73 -0.39 4.38 5.54
C SER A 73 -0.90 5.32 4.45
N ALA A 74 -1.04 6.61 4.76
CA ALA A 74 -1.44 7.62 3.79
C ALA A 74 -0.42 7.78 2.65
N ILE A 75 0.88 7.78 2.97
CA ILE A 75 1.96 7.85 1.97
C ILE A 75 1.92 6.61 1.05
N LYS A 76 1.79 5.41 1.62
CA LYS A 76 1.70 4.16 0.86
C LYS A 76 0.52 4.18 -0.11
N SER A 77 -0.65 4.60 0.35
CA SER A 77 -1.85 4.70 -0.49
C SER A 77 -1.67 5.69 -1.66
N ARG A 78 -1.09 6.86 -1.39
CA ARG A 78 -0.79 7.87 -2.42
C ARG A 78 0.20 7.34 -3.45
N TYR A 79 1.25 6.66 -3.01
CA TYR A 79 2.23 6.05 -3.91
C TYR A 79 1.58 5.00 -4.82
N GLN A 80 0.79 4.09 -4.26
CA GLN A 80 0.10 3.05 -5.03
C GLN A 80 -0.82 3.65 -6.09
N THR A 81 -1.56 4.69 -5.74
CA THR A 81 -2.45 5.41 -6.65
C THR A 81 -1.66 6.07 -7.79
N LEU A 82 -0.56 6.77 -7.44
CA LEU A 82 0.29 7.42 -8.43
C LEU A 82 0.95 6.41 -9.37
N HIS A 83 1.45 5.30 -8.83
CA HIS A 83 2.06 4.24 -9.61
C HIS A 83 1.07 3.60 -10.60
N ALA A 84 -0.17 3.34 -10.15
CA ALA A 84 -1.22 2.82 -11.04
C ALA A 84 -1.54 3.79 -12.18
N ARG A 85 -1.67 5.09 -11.88
CA ARG A 85 -1.87 6.14 -12.89
C ARG A 85 -0.70 6.26 -13.85
N PHE A 86 0.52 6.21 -13.35
CA PHE A 86 1.72 6.29 -14.19
C PHE A 86 1.75 5.12 -15.18
N LYS A 87 1.45 3.91 -14.71
CA LYS A 87 1.39 2.72 -15.57
C LYS A 87 0.36 2.87 -16.69
N SER A 88 -0.84 3.38 -16.40
CA SER A 88 -1.87 3.58 -17.44
C SER A 88 -1.46 4.65 -18.46
N ILE A 89 -0.85 5.75 -18.00
CA ILE A 89 -0.34 6.81 -18.88
C ILE A 89 0.74 6.27 -19.82
N THR A 90 1.69 5.49 -19.31
CA THR A 90 2.74 4.90 -20.15
C THR A 90 2.16 3.98 -21.23
N THR A 91 1.14 3.18 -20.89
CA THR A 91 0.46 2.32 -21.87
C THR A 91 -0.31 3.12 -22.92
N GLU A 92 -1.06 4.14 -22.51
CA GLU A 92 -1.83 5.00 -23.41
C GLU A 92 -0.93 5.83 -24.34
N GLN A 93 0.21 6.32 -23.82
CA GLN A 93 1.21 7.02 -24.61
C GLN A 93 1.81 6.11 -25.69
N LYS A 94 2.18 4.88 -25.32
CA LYS A 94 2.69 3.89 -26.27
C LYS A 94 1.65 3.56 -27.35
N GLU A 95 0.39 3.34 -26.97
CA GLU A 95 -0.69 3.06 -27.92
C GLU A 95 -0.94 4.24 -28.87
N THR A 96 -1.03 5.46 -28.32
CA THR A 96 -1.24 6.68 -29.09
C THR A 96 -0.12 6.88 -30.10
N LYS A 97 1.12 6.70 -29.65
CA LYS A 97 2.32 6.77 -30.49
C LYS A 97 2.25 5.78 -31.65
N ASN A 98 1.93 4.51 -31.36
CA ASN A 98 1.76 3.47 -32.38
C ASN A 98 0.66 3.81 -33.39
N ARG A 99 -0.48 4.35 -32.92
CA ARG A 99 -1.59 4.76 -33.78
C ARG A 99 -1.23 5.92 -34.71
N ILE A 100 -0.50 6.92 -34.21
CA ILE A 100 0.00 8.03 -35.02
C ILE A 100 0.92 7.50 -36.13
N CYS A 101 1.86 6.61 -35.80
CA CYS A 101 2.75 5.99 -36.78
C CYS A 101 2.00 5.26 -37.88
N ALA A 102 1.05 4.40 -37.49
CA ALA A 102 0.29 3.61 -38.44
C ALA A 102 -0.49 4.52 -39.40
N THR A 103 -1.09 5.59 -38.87
CA THR A 103 -1.83 6.57 -39.67
C THR A 103 -0.90 7.33 -40.62
N VAL A 104 0.23 7.85 -40.13
CA VAL A 104 1.21 8.57 -40.95
C VAL A 104 1.77 7.68 -42.06
N ASN A 105 2.17 6.45 -41.74
CA ASN A 105 2.69 5.50 -42.73
C ASN A 105 1.62 5.15 -43.78
N LYS A 106 0.37 4.91 -43.37
CA LYS A 106 -0.73 4.62 -44.30
C LYS A 106 -0.98 5.79 -45.25
N THR A 107 -1.03 7.02 -44.73
CA THR A 107 -1.22 8.23 -45.55
C THR A 107 -0.06 8.40 -46.52
N MET A 108 1.19 8.17 -46.07
CA MET A 108 2.36 8.24 -46.95
C MET A 108 2.29 7.22 -48.08
N THR A 109 1.91 5.97 -47.78
CA THR A 109 1.70 4.94 -48.81
C THR A 109 0.60 5.33 -49.80
N MET A 110 -0.54 5.84 -49.31
CA MET A 110 -1.63 6.30 -50.18
C MET A 110 -1.18 7.43 -51.11
N ILE A 111 -0.44 8.42 -50.60
CA ILE A 111 0.11 9.52 -51.41
C ILE A 111 1.03 8.96 -52.49
N GLN A 112 1.92 8.03 -52.15
CA GLN A 112 2.84 7.39 -53.11
C GLN A 112 2.10 6.59 -54.19
N GLU A 113 1.00 5.90 -53.84
CA GLU A 113 0.18 5.18 -54.82
C GLU A 113 -0.53 6.13 -55.77
N LEU A 114 -1.10 7.22 -55.26
CA LEU A 114 -1.76 8.24 -56.08
C LEU A 114 -0.77 8.95 -57.02
N GLN A 115 0.44 9.25 -56.55
CA GLN A 115 1.51 9.81 -57.39
C GLN A 115 1.80 8.91 -58.60
N LYS A 116 1.93 7.60 -58.37
CA LYS A 116 2.16 6.61 -59.45
C LYS A 116 1.02 6.54 -60.47
N GLN A 117 -0.21 6.85 -60.05
CA GLN A 117 -1.37 6.81 -60.93
C GLN A 117 -1.55 8.07 -61.79
N THR A 118 -0.97 9.20 -61.39
CA THR A 118 -1.33 10.53 -61.93
C THR A 118 -0.19 11.21 -62.70
N ASP A 119 0.93 10.53 -62.97
CA ASP A 119 2.17 11.12 -63.54
C ASP A 119 2.59 12.45 -62.88
N LEU A 120 2.21 12.61 -61.60
CA LEU A 120 2.43 13.82 -60.83
C LEU A 120 3.76 13.69 -60.10
N GLU A 121 4.84 14.19 -60.70
CA GLU A 121 6.15 14.32 -60.07
C GLU A 121 6.06 15.38 -58.96
N LEU A 122 5.88 14.93 -57.71
CA LEU A 122 6.04 15.77 -56.54
C LEU A 122 7.52 15.81 -56.16
N SER A 123 8.02 17.00 -55.82
CA SER A 123 9.38 17.14 -55.32
C SER A 123 9.63 16.20 -54.14
N PRO A 124 10.81 15.58 -54.06
CA PRO A 124 11.21 14.79 -52.91
C PRO A 124 11.01 15.58 -51.62
N LEU A 125 10.67 14.87 -50.54
CA LEU A 125 10.55 15.42 -49.20
C LEU A 125 11.75 16.33 -48.90
N SER A 126 11.49 17.55 -48.46
CA SER A 126 12.53 18.51 -48.09
C SER A 126 13.39 17.98 -46.94
N LYS A 127 14.59 18.53 -46.77
CA LYS A 127 15.51 18.12 -45.69
C LYS A 127 14.87 18.20 -44.31
N GLU A 128 14.04 19.22 -44.09
CA GLU A 128 13.34 19.43 -42.84
C GLU A 128 12.30 18.34 -42.58
N GLU A 129 11.52 17.97 -43.60
CA GLU A 129 10.54 16.89 -43.49
C GLU A 129 11.19 15.51 -43.32
N GLN A 130 12.35 15.26 -43.96
CA GLN A 130 13.10 14.01 -43.77
C GLN A 130 13.61 13.91 -42.32
N THR A 131 14.14 15.00 -41.79
CA THR A 131 14.60 15.09 -40.40
C THR A 131 13.43 14.87 -39.44
N ALA A 132 12.26 15.48 -39.71
CA ALA A 132 11.07 15.29 -38.89
C ALA A 132 10.58 13.82 -38.91
N ALA A 133 10.67 13.14 -40.05
CA ALA A 133 10.32 11.72 -40.15
C ALA A 133 11.29 10.81 -39.37
N GLU A 134 12.58 11.12 -39.39
CA GLU A 134 13.59 10.40 -38.60
C GLU A 134 13.43 10.64 -37.10
N GLN A 135 13.20 11.89 -36.69
CA GLN A 135 12.90 12.24 -35.30
C GLN A 135 11.64 11.56 -34.80
N LEU A 136 10.59 11.51 -35.63
CA LEU A 136 9.38 10.77 -35.31
C LEU A 136 9.72 9.29 -35.09
N LYS A 137 10.49 8.65 -35.99
CA LYS A 137 10.91 7.25 -35.83
C LYS A 137 11.76 7.00 -34.58
N SER A 138 12.67 7.90 -34.23
CA SER A 138 13.51 7.76 -33.03
C SER A 138 12.69 7.90 -31.75
N PHE A 139 11.86 8.96 -31.66
CA PHE A 139 10.92 9.16 -30.56
C PHE A 139 9.96 7.97 -30.41
N MET A 140 9.68 7.32 -31.53
CA MET A 140 8.88 6.10 -31.60
C MET A 140 9.58 4.82 -31.16
N SER A 141 10.90 4.82 -31.02
CA SER A 141 11.69 3.66 -30.58
C SER A 141 12.08 3.74 -29.10
N ASP A 142 12.15 4.95 -28.52
CA ASP A 142 12.71 5.21 -27.18
C ASP A 142 11.75 5.00 -25.99
N LEU A 143 10.55 4.42 -26.22
CA LEU A 143 9.51 4.16 -25.21
C LEU A 143 8.77 2.87 -25.53
#